data_AF-A0A429FDG8-F1
#
_entry.id   AF-A0A429FDG8-F1
#
_cell.length_a   1.000
_cell.length_b   1.000
_cell.length_c   1.000
_cell.angle_alpha   90.00
_cell.angle_beta   90.00
_cell.angle_gamma   90.00
#
_symmetry.space_group_name_H-M   'P 1'
#
loop_
_entity.id
_entity.type
_entity.pdbx_description
1 polymer ?
#
loop_
_entity_poly.entity_id
_entity_poly.type
_entity_poly.pdbx_seq_one_letter_code
_entity_poly.pdbx_strand_id
1 'polypeptide(L)' 'MDRNTPTGTRRLPDSLCTHTPKCPAADSPDRESARITASRPEQGWSLLCNGVFLFEDTGELLPDGHVVAPHRPLAVTA' A
#
# COMPACT_ATOMS: atom_id res chain seq x y z
N MET A 1 16.61 2.72 -31.57
CA MET A 1 16.05 1.47 -31.01
C MET A 1 17.24 0.81 -30.33
N ASP A 2 17.44 0.87 -29.02
CA ASP A 2 16.48 0.67 -27.93
C ASP A 2 16.77 1.58 -26.73
N ARG A 3 15.72 2.19 -26.19
CA ARG A 3 15.73 3.01 -24.99
C ARG A 3 15.44 2.08 -23.80
N ASN A 4 16.47 1.60 -23.13
CA ASN A 4 16.29 0.79 -21.92
C ASN A 4 16.29 1.69 -20.68
N THR A 5 15.12 2.22 -20.36
CA THR A 5 14.83 2.93 -19.10
C THR A 5 14.75 1.92 -17.96
N PRO A 6 15.54 2.03 -16.87
CA PRO A 6 15.27 1.25 -15.68
C PRO A 6 14.11 1.92 -14.90
N THR A 7 12.89 1.69 -15.36
CA THR A 7 11.68 1.84 -14.54
C THR A 7 11.64 0.65 -13.60
N GLY A 8 12.02 0.86 -12.35
CA GLY A 8 12.07 -0.20 -11.36
C GLY A 8 12.23 0.40 -9.98
N THR A 9 11.16 1.01 -9.50
CA THR A 9 10.94 1.28 -8.08
C THR A 9 11.44 0.10 -7.27
N ARG A 10 12.24 0.40 -6.25
CA ARG A 10 12.82 -0.57 -5.33
C ARG A 10 11.67 -1.26 -4.61
N ARG A 11 11.11 -2.32 -5.20
CA ARG A 11 10.28 -3.31 -4.51
C ARG A 11 11.07 -3.67 -3.26
N LEU A 12 10.54 -3.36 -2.07
CA LEU A 12 10.91 -4.18 -0.92
C LEU A 12 10.46 -5.58 -1.34
N PRO A 13 11.38 -6.53 -1.52
CA PRO A 13 10.98 -7.79 -2.10
C PRO A 13 9.99 -8.43 -1.12
N ASP A 14 8.89 -9.00 -1.64
CA ASP A 14 7.95 -9.80 -0.87
C ASP A 14 8.67 -10.83 0.02
N SER A 15 9.93 -11.16 -0.29
CA SER A 15 10.82 -12.01 0.51
C SER A 15 11.18 -11.50 1.90
N LEU A 16 10.99 -10.22 2.24
CA LEU A 16 11.18 -9.73 3.62
C LEU A 16 9.97 -9.95 4.53
N CYS A 17 8.82 -10.34 3.97
CA CYS A 17 7.66 -10.71 4.77
C CYS A 17 7.93 -12.03 5.49
N THR A 18 8.17 -11.96 6.80
CA THR A 18 8.34 -13.12 7.69
C THR A 18 7.04 -13.63 8.29
N HIS A 19 5.90 -13.03 7.93
CA HIS A 19 4.58 -13.38 8.45
C HIS A 19 4.04 -14.68 7.83
N THR A 20 3.29 -15.45 8.63
CA THR A 20 2.54 -16.64 8.20
C THR A 20 1.06 -16.45 8.60
N PRO A 21 0.10 -16.47 7.64
CA PRO A 21 0.32 -16.53 6.19
C PRO A 21 1.08 -15.30 5.67
N LYS A 22 1.68 -15.45 4.49
CA LYS A 22 2.39 -14.36 3.83
C LYS A 22 1.43 -13.21 3.54
N CYS A 23 1.88 -11.97 3.76
CA CYS A 23 1.10 -10.79 3.44
C CYS A 23 0.88 -10.68 1.91
N PRO A 24 -0.25 -10.10 1.48
CA PRO A 24 -0.49 -9.84 0.08
C PRO A 24 0.49 -8.81 -0.49
N ALA A 25 0.74 -8.91 -1.80
CA ALA A 25 1.54 -7.93 -2.52
C ALA A 25 0.86 -6.55 -2.54
N ALA A 26 1.65 -5.49 -2.71
CA ALA A 26 1.13 -4.12 -2.71
C ALA A 26 0.19 -3.81 -3.90
N ASP A 27 0.30 -4.54 -5.01
CA ASP A 27 -0.59 -4.41 -6.17
C ASP A 27 -1.86 -5.28 -6.07
N SER A 28 -1.95 -6.15 -5.05
CA SER A 28 -3.11 -7.00 -4.80
C SER A 28 -4.35 -6.17 -4.41
N PRO A 29 -5.58 -6.57 -4.78
CA PRO A 29 -6.80 -5.88 -4.34
C PRO A 29 -6.99 -5.91 -2.82
N ASP A 30 -6.40 -6.89 -2.12
CA ASP A 30 -6.46 -7.06 -0.66
C ASP A 30 -5.20 -6.54 0.06
N ARG A 31 -4.41 -5.65 -0.57
CA ARG A 31 -3.13 -5.13 -0.05
C ARG A 31 -3.20 -4.57 1.37
N GLU A 32 -4.34 -3.99 1.75
CA GLU A 32 -4.64 -3.40 3.06
C GLU A 32 -4.66 -4.43 4.21
N SER A 33 -4.79 -5.73 3.87
CA SER A 33 -4.75 -6.85 4.82
C SER A 33 -3.32 -7.22 5.27
N ALA A 34 -2.29 -6.60 4.70
CA ALA A 34 -0.91 -6.79 5.13
C ALA A 34 -0.69 -6.32 6.58
N ARG A 35 0.25 -6.95 7.29
CA ARG A 35 0.53 -6.63 8.69
C ARG A 35 1.13 -5.22 8.83
N ILE A 36 0.65 -4.47 9.82
CA ILE A 36 1.22 -3.17 10.19
C ILE A 36 2.63 -3.37 10.78
N THR A 37 3.62 -2.65 10.25
CA THR A 37 4.99 -2.63 10.75
C THR A 37 5.33 -1.34 11.49
N ALA A 38 4.59 -0.25 11.22
CA ALA A 38 4.66 0.99 11.99
C ALA A 38 3.29 1.67 11.98
N SER A 39 2.90 2.30 13.08
CA SER A 39 1.68 3.09 13.17
C SER A 39 2.00 4.46 13.76
N ARG A 40 1.42 5.52 13.17
CA ARG A 40 1.51 6.91 13.63
C ARG A 40 0.12 7.55 13.61
N PRO A 41 -0.74 7.22 14.59
CA PRO A 41 -2.07 7.79 14.69
C PRO A 41 -2.03 9.33 14.75
N GLU A 42 -1.01 9.91 15.39
CA GLU A 42 -0.85 11.37 15.47
C GLU A 42 -0.57 12.04 14.12
N GLN A 43 -0.22 11.27 13.08
CA GLN A 43 -0.02 11.72 11.70
C GLN A 43 -1.04 11.12 10.73
N GLY A 44 -1.97 10.31 11.22
CA GLY A 44 -3.05 9.72 10.43
C GLY A 44 -2.64 8.59 9.47
N TRP A 45 -1.57 7.85 9.76
CA TRP A 45 -1.12 6.75 8.88
C TRP A 45 -0.54 5.53 9.61
N SER A 46 -0.55 4.40 8.91
CA SER A 46 0.19 3.18 9.25
C SER A 46 0.95 2.65 8.05
N LEU A 47 2.18 2.18 8.26
CA LEU A 47 2.98 1.50 7.25
C LEU A 47 2.78 -0.01 7.35
N LEU A 48 2.43 -0.63 6.23
CA LEU A 48 2.23 -2.07 6.10
C LEU A 48 3.50 -2.77 5.63
N CYS A 49 3.59 -4.07 5.90
CA CYS A 49 4.74 -4.91 5.57
C CYS A 49 5.06 -4.97 4.07
N ASN A 50 4.06 -4.81 3.21
CA ASN A 50 4.21 -4.75 1.75
C ASN A 50 4.62 -3.35 1.25
N GLY A 51 4.88 -2.40 2.15
CA GLY A 51 5.32 -1.04 1.84
C GLY A 51 4.20 -0.05 1.55
N VAL A 52 2.93 -0.46 1.70
CA VAL A 52 1.78 0.43 1.56
C VAL A 52 1.66 1.34 2.79
N PHE A 53 1.46 2.63 2.58
CA PHE A 53 0.97 3.54 3.61
C PHE A 53 -0.55 3.55 3.57
N LEU A 54 -1.17 3.09 4.66
CA LEU A 54 -2.61 3.15 4.88
C LEU A 54 -2.95 4.38 5.72
N PHE A 55 -3.82 5.24 5.19
CA PHE A 55 -4.30 6.44 5.88
C PHE A 55 -5.59 6.15 6.64
N GLU A 56 -5.87 6.93 7.68
CA GLU A 56 -7.07 6.77 8.51
C GLU A 56 -8.39 6.92 7.74
N ASP A 57 -8.37 7.67 6.63
CA ASP A 57 -9.54 7.84 5.77
C ASP A 57 -9.74 6.70 4.76
N THR A 58 -8.97 5.61 4.87
CA THR A 58 -8.88 4.46 3.93
C THR A 58 -8.14 4.76 2.62
N GLY A 59 -7.53 5.94 2.47
CA GLY A 59 -6.62 6.20 1.36
C GLY A 59 -5.36 5.34 1.47
N GLU A 60 -4.71 5.08 0.34
CA GLU A 60 -3.45 4.34 0.30
C GLU A 60 -2.41 5.03 -0.58
N LEU A 61 -1.14 4.97 -0.16
CA LEU A 61 0.00 5.30 -1.00
C LEU A 61 0.84 4.05 -1.21
N LEU A 62 0.90 3.59 -2.46
CA LEU A 62 1.63 2.39 -2.86
C LEU A 62 3.15 2.64 -2.90
N PRO A 63 3.98 1.58 -2.85
CA PRO A 63 5.45 1.72 -2.91
C PRO A 63 5.99 2.36 -4.19
N ASP A 64 5.21 2.35 -5.28
CA ASP A 64 5.54 2.99 -6.54
C ASP A 64 5.14 4.48 -6.61
N GLY A 65 4.52 4.99 -5.54
CA GLY A 65 4.01 6.36 -5.44
C GLY A 65 2.60 6.54 -5.98
N HIS A 66 1.94 5.46 -6.43
CA HIS A 66 0.54 5.54 -6.85
C HIS A 66 -0.39 5.77 -5.65
N VAL A 67 -1.36 6.67 -5.82
CA VAL A 67 -2.36 7.01 -4.80
C VAL A 67 -3.65 6.26 -5.08
N VAL A 68 -4.13 5.51 -4.09
CA VAL A 68 -5.49 4.93 -4.08
C VAL A 68 -6.37 5.86 -3.25
N ALA A 69 -7.45 6.33 -3.86
CA ALA A 69 -8.38 7.22 -3.19
C ALA A 69 -9.13 6.49 -2.07
N PRO A 70 -9.45 7.17 -0.96
CA PRO A 70 -10.24 6.62 0.13
C PRO A 70 -11.60 6.09 -0.35
N HIS A 71 -12.02 4.96 0.22
CA HIS A 71 -13.31 4.32 -0.05
C HIS A 71 -14.44 5.06 0.67
N ARG A 72 -14.84 6.21 0.13
CA ARG A 72 -16.00 6.96 0.63
C ARG A 72 -17.27 6.33 0.07
N PRO A 73 -18.28 5.99 0.90
CA PRO A 73 -19.61 5.77 0.37
C PRO A 73 -20.04 7.06 -0.33
N LEU A 74 -20.31 6.98 -1.64
CA LEU A 74 -20.92 8.09 -2.36
C LEU A 74 -22.23 8.40 -1.64
N ALA A 75 -22.40 9.65 -1.20
CA ALA A 75 -23.67 10.08 -0.65
C ALA A 75 -24.74 9.86 -1.72
N VAL A 76 -25.60 8.86 -1.51
CA VAL A 76 -26.81 8.69 -2.31
C VAL A 76 -27.65 9.92 -2.03
N THR A 77 -27.69 10.83 -3.00
CA THR A 77 -28.56 12.00 -2.94
C THR A 77 -29.96 11.50 -3.27
N ALA A 78 -30.88 11.60 -2.31
CA ALA A 78 -32.30 11.29 -2.50
C ALA A 78 -33.02 12.43 -3.23
#